data_AF-A0A1C6E247-F1
#
_entry.id   AF-A0A1C6E247-F1
#
_cell.length_a   1.000
_cell.length_b   1.000
_cell.length_c   1.000
_cell.angle_alpha   90.00
_cell.angle_beta   90.00
_cell.angle_gamma   90.00
#
_symmetry.space_group_name_H-M   'P 1'
#
loop_
_entity.id
_entity.type
_entity.pdbx_description
1 polymer ?
#
loop_
_entity_poly.entity_id
_entity_poly.type
_entity_poly.pdbx_seq_one_letter_code
_entity_poly.pdbx_strand_id
1 'polypeptide(L)'
;MVKKENDQELVSVKKMILSMSFSLVLVVAVLLFIFGFRYFLSGREYKGANVQKEERKNDYDAHKEYLETDKSFKAGYIMIKDLPAKGLYISELPGKKENSSTYLKSGQILWASKKGTYKDKTYYHLKNGMYLYASEKYMEELASYEKLEGYVAITYISSTGVRLRKWADFQADNVVKSVYVGDKVQVKGKVTRKNGESAYITDKGLYLTTDIQYLNDYTTEADSSENEK
;
A
#
# COMPACT_ATOMS: atom_id res chain seq x y z
N MET A 1 -40.75 13.86 -64.84
CA MET A 1 -40.24 13.05 -63.70
C MET A 1 -39.61 13.92 -62.61
N VAL A 2 -40.14 15.11 -62.29
CA VAL A 2 -39.48 16.04 -61.33
C VAL A 2 -40.07 15.99 -59.90
N LYS A 3 -41.29 15.46 -59.74
CA LYS A 3 -42.02 15.53 -58.45
C LYS A 3 -41.55 14.49 -57.40
N LYS A 4 -40.96 13.37 -57.84
CA LYS A 4 -40.53 12.29 -56.92
C LYS A 4 -39.18 12.54 -56.24
N GLU A 5 -38.27 13.29 -56.87
CA GLU A 5 -36.97 13.64 -56.28
C GLU A 5 -37.13 14.61 -55.10
N ASN A 6 -38.01 15.61 -55.25
CA ASN A 6 -38.22 16.66 -54.26
C ASN A 6 -38.83 16.12 -52.94
N ASP A 7 -39.72 15.12 -53.02
CA ASP A 7 -40.31 14.48 -51.84
C ASP A 7 -39.30 13.58 -51.11
N GLN A 8 -38.35 12.98 -51.82
CA GLN A 8 -37.34 12.10 -51.24
C GLN A 8 -36.24 12.90 -50.51
N GLU A 9 -35.83 14.06 -51.05
CA GLU A 9 -34.93 14.98 -50.36
C GLU A 9 -35.57 15.58 -49.10
N LEU A 10 -36.85 15.97 -49.16
CA LEU A 10 -37.58 16.52 -48.02
C LEU A 10 -37.70 15.51 -46.85
N VAL A 11 -37.89 14.23 -47.15
CA VAL A 11 -37.94 13.16 -46.14
C VAL A 11 -36.56 12.88 -45.54
N SER A 12 -35.49 12.95 -46.35
CA SER A 12 -34.11 12.80 -45.88
C SER A 12 -33.71 13.91 -44.92
N VAL A 13 -34.03 15.17 -45.26
CA VAL A 13 -33.76 16.34 -44.43
C VAL A 13 -34.56 16.28 -43.12
N LYS A 14 -35.84 15.87 -43.15
CA LYS A 14 -36.64 15.67 -41.92
C LYS A 14 -36.05 14.60 -40.99
N LYS A 15 -35.55 13.48 -41.54
CA LYS A 15 -34.90 12.43 -40.74
C LYS A 15 -33.57 12.90 -40.14
N MET A 16 -32.79 13.69 -40.87
CA MET A 16 -31.53 14.26 -40.39
C MET A 16 -31.75 15.31 -39.29
N ILE A 17 -32.75 16.18 -39.42
CA ILE A 17 -33.11 17.15 -38.36
C ILE A 17 -33.65 16.43 -37.12
N LEU A 18 -34.44 15.36 -37.30
CA LEU A 18 -34.96 14.57 -36.18
C LEU A 18 -33.84 13.80 -35.45
N SER A 19 -32.84 13.28 -36.17
CA SER A 19 -31.70 12.59 -35.54
C SER A 19 -30.72 13.54 -34.86
N MET A 20 -30.45 14.72 -35.44
CA MET A 20 -29.62 15.75 -34.79
C MET A 20 -30.29 16.32 -33.53
N SER A 21 -31.61 16.55 -33.57
CA SER A 21 -32.35 17.01 -32.39
C SER A 21 -32.40 15.95 -31.30
N PHE A 22 -32.54 14.67 -31.65
CA PHE A 22 -32.46 13.57 -30.69
C PHE A 22 -31.07 13.45 -30.03
N SER A 23 -30.00 13.61 -30.81
CA SER A 23 -28.64 13.61 -30.29
C SER A 23 -28.40 14.78 -29.32
N LEU A 24 -28.85 15.99 -29.68
CA LEU A 24 -28.72 17.17 -28.84
C LEU A 24 -29.47 17.02 -27.51
N VAL A 25 -30.70 16.48 -27.55
CA VAL A 25 -31.50 16.21 -26.34
C VAL A 25 -30.80 15.17 -25.45
N LEU A 26 -30.19 14.15 -26.03
CA LEU A 26 -29.45 13.13 -25.28
C LEU A 26 -28.22 13.72 -24.57
N VAL A 27 -27.47 14.61 -25.24
CA VAL A 27 -26.32 15.30 -24.62
C VAL A 27 -26.78 16.19 -23.46
N VAL A 28 -27.86 16.96 -23.63
CA VAL A 28 -28.41 17.81 -22.57
C VAL A 28 -28.90 16.95 -21.39
N ALA A 29 -29.56 15.82 -21.65
CA ALA A 29 -30.01 14.90 -20.60
C ALA A 29 -28.83 14.29 -19.80
N VAL A 30 -27.73 13.92 -20.47
CA VAL A 30 -26.52 13.41 -19.81
C VAL A 30 -25.86 14.49 -18.97
N LEU A 31 -25.76 15.72 -19.47
CA LEU A 31 -25.19 16.84 -18.71
C LEU A 31 -26.04 17.18 -17.47
N LEU A 32 -27.36 17.20 -17.60
CA LEU A 32 -28.28 17.38 -16.46
C LEU A 32 -28.19 16.22 -15.46
N PHE A 33 -28.01 14.99 -15.93
CA PHE A 33 -27.80 13.84 -15.06
C PHE A 33 -26.48 13.96 -14.29
N ILE A 34 -25.37 14.34 -14.94
CA ILE A 34 -24.06 14.48 -14.27
C ILE A 34 -24.11 15.63 -13.24
N PHE A 35 -24.62 16.80 -13.63
CA PHE A 35 -24.70 17.95 -12.72
C PHE A 35 -25.71 17.72 -11.59
N GLY A 36 -26.87 17.16 -11.90
CA GLY A 36 -27.88 16.81 -10.91
C GLY A 36 -27.39 15.73 -9.95
N PHE A 37 -26.67 14.72 -10.45
CA PHE A 37 -26.08 13.67 -9.62
C PHE A 37 -24.94 14.21 -8.75
N ARG A 38 -24.10 15.10 -9.26
CA ARG A 38 -23.05 15.78 -8.46
C ARG A 38 -23.67 16.65 -7.36
N TYR A 39 -24.74 17.39 -7.65
CA TYR A 39 -25.50 18.14 -6.65
C TYR A 39 -26.17 17.23 -5.62
N PHE A 40 -26.76 16.12 -6.06
CA PHE A 40 -27.37 15.09 -5.22
C PHE A 40 -26.36 14.45 -4.25
N LEU A 41 -25.11 14.27 -4.67
CA LEU A 41 -24.02 13.79 -3.82
C LEU A 41 -23.46 14.86 -2.89
N SER A 42 -23.56 16.15 -3.24
CA SER A 42 -22.94 17.27 -2.50
C SER A 42 -23.57 17.59 -1.14
N GLY A 43 -24.53 16.80 -0.67
CA GLY A 43 -25.06 16.87 0.70
C GLY A 43 -25.28 15.49 1.34
N ARG A 44 -24.86 14.42 0.67
CA ARG A 44 -25.00 13.05 1.15
C ARG A 44 -23.62 12.49 1.46
N GLU A 45 -23.16 12.71 2.69
CA GLU A 45 -22.16 11.79 3.24
C GLU A 45 -22.73 10.38 3.15
N TYR A 46 -22.01 9.49 2.47
CA TYR A 46 -22.31 8.06 2.54
C TYR A 46 -22.06 7.60 3.98
N LYS A 47 -23.10 7.65 4.81
CA LYS A 47 -23.16 6.88 6.03
C LYS A 47 -23.40 5.44 5.57
N GLY A 48 -22.30 4.73 5.31
CA GLY A 48 -22.33 3.29 5.08
C GLY A 48 -23.15 2.60 6.17
N ALA A 49 -23.56 1.35 5.92
CA ALA A 49 -24.38 0.57 6.85
C ALA A 49 -23.98 0.90 8.28
N ASN A 50 -24.96 1.36 9.08
CA ASN A 50 -24.78 1.61 10.48
C ASN A 50 -24.55 0.24 11.11
N VAL A 51 -23.32 -0.26 11.00
CA VAL A 51 -22.79 -1.27 11.88
C VAL A 51 -22.99 -0.59 13.21
N GLN A 52 -24.03 -1.02 13.95
CA GLN A 52 -24.03 -0.83 15.38
C GLN A 52 -22.63 -1.27 15.76
N LYS A 53 -21.75 -0.30 16.08
CA LYS A 53 -20.65 -0.58 16.97
C LYS A 53 -21.42 -1.00 18.20
N GLU A 54 -21.67 -2.30 18.32
CA GLU A 54 -21.92 -2.90 19.61
C GLU A 54 -20.82 -2.28 20.45
N GLU A 55 -21.26 -1.40 21.34
CA GLU A 55 -20.42 -0.82 22.35
C GLU A 55 -19.87 -2.04 23.06
N ARG A 56 -18.62 -2.40 22.71
CA ARG A 56 -18.02 -3.66 23.13
C ARG A 56 -18.13 -3.64 24.64
N LYS A 57 -18.92 -4.56 25.20
CA LYS A 57 -18.68 -5.05 26.56
C LYS A 57 -17.39 -5.85 26.53
N ASN A 58 -16.30 -5.16 26.25
CA ASN A 58 -14.96 -5.64 26.47
C ASN A 58 -14.68 -5.29 27.92
N ASP A 59 -14.89 -6.25 28.80
CA ASP A 59 -14.32 -6.27 30.16
C ASP A 59 -12.79 -6.49 30.08
N TYR A 60 -12.15 -5.91 29.06
CA TYR A 60 -10.71 -5.88 28.92
C TYR A 60 -10.26 -4.53 29.45
N ASP A 61 -9.59 -4.60 30.59
CA ASP A 61 -8.88 -3.47 31.15
C ASP A 61 -7.88 -2.95 30.10
N ALA A 62 -8.22 -1.83 29.45
CA ALA A 62 -7.41 -1.19 28.41
C ALA A 62 -6.01 -0.78 28.90
N HIS A 63 -5.74 -0.92 30.20
CA HIS A 63 -4.48 -0.61 30.85
C HIS A 63 -3.70 -1.85 31.31
N LYS A 64 -4.21 -3.07 31.08
CA LYS A 64 -3.51 -4.29 31.47
C LYS A 64 -2.40 -4.63 30.47
N GLU A 65 -1.16 -4.32 30.86
CA GLU A 65 0.02 -4.84 30.17
C GLU A 65 0.13 -6.35 30.42
N TYR A 66 0.16 -7.14 29.34
CA TYR A 66 0.24 -8.60 29.42
C TYR A 66 1.67 -9.12 29.44
N LEU A 67 2.64 -8.31 29.00
CA LEU A 67 4.02 -8.76 28.85
C LEU A 67 4.81 -8.52 30.13
N GLU A 68 5.61 -9.50 30.51
CA GLU A 68 6.77 -9.29 31.35
C GLU A 68 7.82 -8.58 30.50
N THR A 69 7.93 -7.26 30.67
CA THR A 69 8.69 -6.41 29.76
C THR A 69 10.19 -6.58 29.89
N ASP A 70 10.88 -6.76 28.77
CA ASP A 70 12.32 -6.67 28.66
C ASP A 70 12.75 -5.19 28.72
N LYS A 71 13.38 -4.79 29.82
CA LYS A 71 13.84 -3.40 30.05
C LYS A 71 15.01 -2.99 29.14
N SER A 72 15.72 -3.94 28.55
CA SER A 72 16.83 -3.67 27.65
C SER A 72 16.35 -3.29 26.24
N PHE A 73 15.12 -3.65 25.91
CA PHE A 73 14.53 -3.35 24.61
C PHE A 73 14.26 -1.87 24.45
N LYS A 74 14.74 -1.30 23.35
CA LYS A 74 14.42 0.07 22.93
C LYS A 74 13.34 0.01 21.85
N ALA A 75 12.31 0.84 22.00
CA ALA A 75 11.27 0.98 20.99
C ALA A 75 11.88 1.30 19.61
N GLY A 76 11.34 0.69 18.57
CA GLY A 76 11.92 0.81 17.25
C GLY A 76 11.16 0.05 16.19
N TYR A 77 11.70 0.09 14.97
CA TYR A 77 11.11 -0.60 13.84
C TYR A 77 11.49 -2.07 13.83
N ILE A 78 10.49 -2.90 13.56
CA ILE A 78 10.66 -4.31 13.26
C ILE A 78 10.13 -4.56 11.86
N MET A 79 10.68 -5.55 11.18
CA MET A 79 10.25 -5.90 9.84
C MET A 79 10.06 -7.40 9.73
N ILE A 80 9.01 -7.78 9.02
CA ILE A 80 8.59 -9.16 8.80
C ILE A 80 9.35 -9.72 7.61
N LYS A 81 10.02 -10.87 7.80
CA LYS A 81 10.81 -11.53 6.77
C LYS A 81 10.09 -12.73 6.17
N ASP A 82 10.29 -13.89 6.77
CA ASP A 82 9.75 -15.17 6.34
C ASP A 82 8.39 -15.39 7.00
N LEU A 83 7.34 -15.48 6.20
CA LEU A 83 6.03 -15.85 6.75
C LEU A 83 5.94 -17.37 6.90
N PRO A 84 5.49 -17.89 8.05
CA PRO A 84 5.17 -19.31 8.16
C PRO A 84 3.96 -19.65 7.26
N ALA A 85 3.81 -20.92 6.88
CA ALA A 85 2.71 -21.38 6.04
C ALA A 85 1.31 -21.04 6.61
N LYS A 86 1.19 -21.00 7.94
CA LYS A 86 -0.05 -20.63 8.65
C LYS A 86 -0.29 -19.11 8.73
N GLY A 87 0.63 -18.31 8.20
CA GLY A 87 0.68 -16.86 8.31
C GLY A 87 1.12 -16.39 9.70
N LEU A 88 1.59 -15.14 9.75
CA LEU A 88 1.86 -14.41 10.98
C LEU A 88 0.78 -13.35 11.15
N TYR A 89 0.32 -13.12 12.37
CA TYR A 89 -0.75 -12.16 12.64
C TYR A 89 -0.45 -11.33 13.89
N ILE A 90 -1.13 -10.21 13.98
CA ILE A 90 -1.20 -9.35 15.17
C ILE A 90 -2.60 -9.39 15.75
N SER A 91 -2.70 -9.32 17.07
CA SER A 91 -3.96 -9.49 17.80
C SER A 91 -4.02 -8.56 19.01
N GLU A 92 -5.23 -8.23 19.49
CA GLU A 92 -5.41 -7.43 20.72
C GLU A 92 -4.87 -8.14 21.97
N LEU A 93 -4.83 -9.48 21.95
CA LEU A 93 -4.29 -10.30 23.02
C LEU A 93 -3.13 -11.18 22.53
N PRO A 94 -2.03 -11.30 23.29
CA PRO A 94 -0.89 -12.12 22.88
C PRO A 94 -1.28 -13.59 22.73
N GLY A 95 -0.99 -14.15 21.54
CA GLY A 95 -1.17 -15.58 21.24
C GLY A 95 -2.60 -16.04 20.98
N LYS A 96 -3.58 -15.12 20.95
CA LYS A 96 -4.99 -15.43 20.66
C LYS A 96 -5.37 -14.88 19.29
N LYS A 97 -5.81 -15.78 18.40
CA LYS A 97 -6.41 -15.37 17.13
C LYS A 97 -7.88 -15.00 17.36
N GLU A 98 -8.24 -13.80 16.95
CA GLU A 98 -9.57 -13.21 17.08
C GLU A 98 -10.02 -12.61 15.74
N ASN A 99 -11.28 -12.20 15.63
CA ASN A 99 -11.79 -11.57 14.41
C ASN A 99 -11.09 -10.23 14.09
N SER A 100 -10.56 -9.55 15.11
CA SER A 100 -9.73 -8.35 15.00
C SER A 100 -8.29 -8.65 14.55
N SER A 101 -7.88 -9.92 14.49
CA SER A 101 -6.50 -10.27 14.14
C SER A 101 -6.20 -9.96 12.69
N THR A 102 -5.08 -9.29 12.46
CA THR A 102 -4.64 -8.88 11.12
C THR A 102 -3.44 -9.71 10.69
N TYR A 103 -3.54 -10.35 9.52
CA TYR A 103 -2.42 -11.08 8.93
C TYR A 103 -1.37 -10.13 8.36
N LEU A 104 -0.12 -10.47 8.60
CA LEU A 104 1.04 -9.70 8.16
C LEU A 104 1.55 -10.20 6.80
N LYS A 105 2.21 -9.30 6.09
CA LYS A 105 2.88 -9.58 4.82
C LYS A 105 4.40 -9.59 5.00
N SER A 106 5.09 -10.36 4.17
CA SER A 106 6.56 -10.27 4.07
C SER A 106 6.95 -8.86 3.64
N GLY A 107 7.99 -8.31 4.25
CA GLY A 107 8.45 -6.94 4.08
C GLY A 107 7.54 -5.86 4.68
N GLN A 108 6.58 -6.24 5.52
CA GLN A 108 5.84 -5.29 6.32
C GLN A 108 6.72 -4.76 7.46
N ILE A 109 6.71 -3.45 7.65
CA ILE A 109 7.46 -2.76 8.70
C ILE A 109 6.46 -2.26 9.74
N LEU A 110 6.76 -2.51 11.01
CA LEU A 110 5.91 -2.18 12.15
C LEU A 110 6.74 -1.45 13.21
N TRP A 111 6.10 -0.57 13.98
CA TRP A 111 6.73 0.05 15.15
C TRP A 111 6.39 -0.74 16.42
N ALA A 112 7.41 -1.29 17.06
CA ALA A 112 7.29 -1.96 18.35
C ALA A 112 7.59 -0.97 19.49
N SER A 113 6.65 -0.84 20.43
CA SER A 113 6.81 0.00 21.62
C SER A 113 7.48 -0.76 22.76
N LYS A 114 7.19 -2.06 22.91
CA LYS A 114 7.76 -2.92 23.96
C LYS A 114 8.05 -4.32 23.41
N LYS A 115 8.96 -5.02 24.08
CA LYS A 115 9.24 -6.45 23.91
C LYS A 115 9.14 -7.11 25.28
N GLY A 116 8.66 -8.34 25.33
CA GLY A 116 8.57 -9.07 26.59
C GLY A 116 8.06 -10.48 26.40
N THR A 117 7.89 -11.19 27.52
CA THR A 117 7.41 -12.57 27.54
C THR A 117 5.98 -12.66 28.01
N TYR A 118 5.23 -13.59 27.43
CA TYR A 118 3.91 -14.00 27.88
C TYR A 118 3.74 -15.50 27.60
N LYS A 119 3.46 -16.29 28.65
CA LYS A 119 3.37 -17.76 28.56
C LYS A 119 4.56 -18.38 27.81
N ASP A 120 5.76 -18.06 28.28
CA ASP A 120 7.05 -18.56 27.77
C ASP A 120 7.35 -18.24 26.30
N LYS A 121 6.62 -17.28 25.72
CA LYS A 121 6.80 -16.82 24.35
C LYS A 121 7.11 -15.34 24.34
N THR A 122 8.03 -14.94 23.48
CA THR A 122 8.36 -13.54 23.30
C THR A 122 7.34 -12.88 22.38
N TYR A 123 6.95 -11.65 22.71
CA TYR A 123 6.05 -10.82 21.93
C TYR A 123 6.57 -9.38 21.84
N TYR A 124 6.13 -8.68 20.80
CA TYR A 124 6.17 -7.23 20.74
C TYR A 124 4.79 -6.65 20.98
N HIS A 125 4.72 -5.62 21.80
CA HIS A 125 3.58 -4.71 21.83
C HIS A 125 3.83 -3.62 20.79
N LEU A 126 2.90 -3.44 19.87
CA LEU A 126 3.01 -2.51 18.75
C LEU A 126 2.40 -1.14 19.10
N LYS A 127 2.78 -0.10 18.37
CA LYS A 127 2.23 1.27 18.56
C LYS A 127 0.70 1.34 18.45
N ASN A 128 0.09 0.44 17.69
CA ASN A 128 -1.36 0.36 17.51
C ASN A 128 -2.08 -0.46 18.59
N GLY A 129 -1.41 -0.86 19.67
CA GLY A 129 -1.99 -1.61 20.78
C GLY A 129 -2.05 -3.13 20.57
N MET A 130 -1.62 -3.64 19.41
CA MET A 130 -1.65 -5.07 19.13
C MET A 130 -0.35 -5.78 19.51
N TYR A 131 -0.46 -7.09 19.74
CA TYR A 131 0.64 -7.98 20.06
C TYR A 131 1.06 -8.80 18.85
N LEU A 132 2.38 -8.88 18.64
CA LEU A 132 3.01 -9.72 17.61
C LEU A 132 3.88 -10.77 18.28
N TYR A 133 3.72 -12.03 17.89
CA TYR A 133 4.65 -13.08 18.32
C TYR A 133 6.07 -12.82 17.76
N ALA A 134 7.04 -12.74 18.66
CA ALA A 134 8.43 -12.42 18.38
C ALA A 134 9.25 -13.69 18.19
N SER A 135 9.35 -14.15 16.94
CA SER A 135 10.34 -15.17 16.57
C SER A 135 11.36 -14.54 15.62
N GLU A 136 12.64 -14.66 15.97
CA GLU A 136 13.77 -14.21 15.15
C GLU A 136 13.80 -14.89 13.77
N LYS A 137 13.07 -16.01 13.61
CA LYS A 137 12.87 -16.66 12.31
C LYS A 137 11.97 -15.87 11.37
N TYR A 138 11.00 -15.11 11.87
CA TYR A 138 9.96 -14.49 11.05
C TYR A 138 10.05 -12.96 11.02
N MET A 139 10.93 -12.39 11.83
CA MET A 139 11.11 -10.94 11.89
C MET A 139 12.55 -10.55 12.23
N GLU A 140 12.86 -9.28 12.01
CA GLU A 140 14.14 -8.66 12.34
C GLU A 140 13.93 -7.27 12.94
N GLU A 141 14.66 -6.94 14.00
CA GLU A 141 14.70 -5.60 14.56
C GLU A 141 15.64 -4.73 13.73
N LEU A 142 15.15 -3.59 13.25
CA LEU A 142 15.91 -2.66 12.42
C LEU A 142 16.71 -1.66 13.28
N ALA A 143 17.81 -1.17 12.75
CA ALA A 143 18.49 0.00 13.32
C ALA A 143 17.69 1.28 13.05
N SER A 144 17.18 1.42 11.83
CA SER A 144 16.31 2.54 11.46
C SER A 144 15.41 2.19 10.27
N TYR A 145 14.34 2.97 10.12
CA TYR A 145 13.52 3.02 8.93
C TYR A 145 13.16 4.48 8.65
N GLU A 146 13.42 4.89 7.43
CA GLU A 146 13.06 6.20 6.90
C GLU A 146 11.93 6.02 5.88
N LYS A 147 10.80 6.70 6.09
CA LYS A 147 9.71 6.69 5.12
C LYS A 147 10.06 7.66 3.99
N LEU A 148 9.92 7.19 2.76
CA LEU A 148 10.23 7.92 1.54
C LEU A 148 9.01 7.95 0.62
N GLU A 149 8.88 8.97 -0.22
CA GLU A 149 7.71 9.19 -1.08
C GLU A 149 8.07 9.37 -2.57
N GLY A 150 9.31 9.06 -2.95
CA GLY A 150 9.79 9.17 -4.33
C GLY A 150 10.34 7.86 -4.90
N TYR A 151 11.27 8.00 -5.84
CA TYR A 151 11.87 6.87 -6.55
C TYR A 151 13.39 6.90 -6.50
N VAL A 152 13.99 5.77 -6.84
CA VAL A 152 15.43 5.64 -7.05
C VAL A 152 15.65 5.37 -8.54
N ALA A 153 16.56 6.12 -9.16
CA ALA A 153 16.92 5.93 -10.56
C ALA A 153 18.16 5.04 -10.67
N ILE A 154 18.10 4.04 -11.55
CA ILE A 154 19.26 3.17 -11.79
C ILE A 154 20.24 3.89 -12.71
N THR A 155 21.49 4.04 -12.27
CA THR A 155 22.56 4.71 -13.01
C THR A 155 23.66 3.76 -13.47
N TYR A 156 23.69 2.53 -12.95
CA TYR A 156 24.75 1.57 -13.26
C TYR A 156 24.46 0.67 -14.45
N ILE A 157 25.38 0.74 -15.41
CA ILE A 157 25.38 -0.08 -16.62
C ILE A 157 25.89 -1.48 -16.26
N SER A 158 24.98 -2.46 -16.25
CA SER A 158 25.30 -3.87 -16.06
C SER A 158 24.46 -4.74 -16.98
N SER A 159 25.09 -5.76 -17.55
CA SER A 159 24.42 -6.80 -18.33
C SER A 159 23.43 -7.62 -17.51
N THR A 160 23.54 -7.59 -16.18
CA THR A 160 22.66 -8.33 -15.25
C THR A 160 21.66 -7.43 -14.52
N GLY A 161 21.78 -6.11 -14.69
CA GLY A 161 20.98 -5.09 -14.00
C GLY A 161 21.19 -5.08 -12.48
N VAL A 162 20.50 -4.15 -11.81
CA VAL A 162 20.40 -4.14 -10.34
C VAL A 162 19.25 -5.05 -9.93
N ARG A 163 19.51 -5.95 -8.97
CA ARG A 163 18.58 -7.02 -8.59
C ARG A 163 17.58 -6.53 -7.54
N LEU A 164 16.30 -6.61 -7.86
CA LEU A 164 15.21 -6.50 -6.89
C LEU A 164 14.88 -7.87 -6.31
N ARG A 165 14.86 -7.93 -4.98
CA ARG A 165 14.78 -9.18 -4.23
C ARG A 165 13.54 -9.25 -3.36
N LYS A 166 13.01 -10.45 -3.15
CA LYS A 166 12.14 -10.72 -1.99
C LYS A 166 12.98 -10.55 -0.72
N TRP A 167 12.36 -10.26 0.41
CA TRP A 167 13.13 -10.24 1.64
C TRP A 167 13.42 -11.67 2.11
N ALA A 168 14.69 -12.06 2.03
CA ALA A 168 15.28 -13.14 2.81
C ALA A 168 16.79 -12.96 2.68
N ASP A 169 17.44 -12.30 3.64
CA ASP A 169 18.83 -11.85 3.53
C ASP A 169 19.09 -10.87 2.34
N PHE A 170 19.95 -9.86 2.52
CA PHE A 170 20.33 -9.00 1.38
C PHE A 170 21.18 -9.76 0.36
N GLN A 171 21.72 -10.91 0.79
CA GLN A 171 22.65 -11.74 0.04
C GLN A 171 22.01 -13.01 -0.57
N ALA A 172 20.77 -13.37 -0.24
CA ALA A 172 20.20 -14.60 -0.79
C ALA A 172 19.88 -14.45 -2.29
N ASP A 173 19.95 -15.55 -3.03
CA ASP A 173 19.67 -15.58 -4.47
C ASP A 173 18.16 -15.60 -4.79
N ASN A 174 17.40 -14.76 -4.11
CA ASN A 174 15.95 -14.62 -4.21
C ASN A 174 15.55 -13.46 -5.13
N VAL A 175 16.27 -13.31 -6.25
CA VAL A 175 16.01 -12.27 -7.25
C VAL A 175 14.63 -12.49 -7.85
N VAL A 176 13.81 -11.45 -7.81
CA VAL A 176 12.47 -11.45 -8.43
C VAL A 176 12.55 -10.86 -9.82
N LYS A 177 13.28 -9.74 -9.97
CA LYS A 177 13.50 -9.08 -11.25
C LYS A 177 14.78 -8.26 -11.20
N SER A 178 15.32 -7.96 -12.38
CA SER A 178 16.38 -6.96 -12.53
C SER A 178 15.80 -5.66 -13.08
N VAL A 179 16.42 -4.54 -12.72
CA VAL A 179 16.16 -3.19 -13.24
C VAL A 179 17.44 -2.64 -13.83
N TYR A 180 17.31 -1.82 -14.87
CA TYR A 180 18.41 -1.39 -15.71
C TYR A 180 18.51 0.13 -15.75
N VAL A 181 19.61 0.63 -16.30
CA VAL A 181 19.87 2.07 -16.40
C VAL A 181 18.69 2.80 -17.02
N GLY A 182 18.30 3.91 -16.39
CA GLY A 182 17.14 4.71 -16.79
C GLY A 182 15.82 4.26 -16.16
N ASP A 183 15.75 3.07 -15.55
CA ASP A 183 14.57 2.65 -14.81
C ASP A 183 14.39 3.51 -13.54
N LYS A 184 13.15 3.93 -13.31
CA LYS A 184 12.71 4.53 -12.05
C LYS A 184 12.05 3.47 -11.18
N VAL A 185 12.57 3.24 -9.99
CA VAL A 185 12.00 2.30 -9.01
C VAL A 185 11.34 3.09 -7.89
N GLN A 186 10.01 3.04 -7.84
CA GLN A 186 9.23 3.66 -6.76
C GLN A 186 9.55 2.98 -5.41
N VAL A 187 9.84 3.78 -4.40
CA VAL A 187 10.22 3.30 -3.06
C VAL A 187 9.36 3.96 -1.99
N LYS A 188 9.04 3.19 -0.95
CA LYS A 188 8.27 3.68 0.21
C LYS A 188 9.15 3.99 1.42
N GLY A 189 10.42 3.61 1.36
CA GLY A 189 11.35 3.86 2.44
C GLY A 189 12.73 3.25 2.25
N LYS A 190 13.60 3.55 3.21
CA LYS A 190 14.94 2.98 3.37
C LYS A 190 15.02 2.29 4.73
N VAL A 191 15.50 1.05 4.73
CA VAL A 191 15.72 0.25 5.93
C VAL A 191 17.21 0.14 6.19
N THR A 192 17.60 0.24 7.45
CA THR A 192 18.97 -0.06 7.90
C THR A 192 18.91 -1.13 8.98
N ARG A 193 19.66 -2.21 8.77
CA ARG A 193 19.81 -3.33 9.71
C ARG A 193 20.78 -2.97 10.83
N LYS A 194 20.74 -3.74 11.93
CA LYS A 194 21.67 -3.56 13.06
C LYS A 194 23.15 -3.78 12.71
N ASN A 195 23.43 -4.53 11.64
CA ASN A 195 24.79 -4.73 11.12
C ASN A 195 25.26 -3.58 10.21
N GLY A 196 24.43 -2.54 9.98
CA GLY A 196 24.74 -1.38 9.14
C GLY A 196 24.34 -1.53 7.67
N GLU A 197 23.96 -2.73 7.22
CA GLU A 197 23.48 -2.92 5.85
C GLU A 197 22.18 -2.15 5.62
N SER A 198 22.05 -1.52 4.45
CA SER A 198 20.88 -0.72 4.11
C SER A 198 20.30 -1.08 2.74
N ALA A 199 18.99 -0.92 2.61
CA ALA A 199 18.28 -1.14 1.35
C ALA A 199 17.08 -0.21 1.22
N TYR A 200 16.73 0.13 -0.02
CA TYR A 200 15.44 0.70 -0.33
C TYR A 200 14.39 -0.40 -0.39
N ILE A 201 13.18 -0.08 0.08
CA ILE A 201 12.01 -0.95 -0.01
C ILE A 201 10.98 -0.35 -0.95
N THR A 202 10.50 -1.14 -1.90
CA THR A 202 9.47 -0.71 -2.85
C THR A 202 8.07 -0.75 -2.24
N ASP A 203 7.13 -0.09 -2.91
CA ASP A 203 5.68 -0.21 -2.66
C ASP A 203 5.20 -1.67 -2.57
N LYS A 204 5.75 -2.52 -3.45
CA LYS A 204 5.47 -3.96 -3.57
C LYS A 204 6.22 -4.81 -2.55
N GLY A 205 7.01 -4.21 -1.66
CA GLY A 205 7.80 -4.93 -0.65
C GLY A 205 8.99 -5.70 -1.22
N LEU A 206 9.53 -5.26 -2.36
CA LEU A 206 10.81 -5.74 -2.89
C LEU A 206 11.94 -4.82 -2.42
N TYR A 207 13.17 -5.32 -2.46
CA TYR A 207 14.31 -4.64 -1.90
C TYR A 207 15.43 -4.43 -2.90
N LEU A 208 16.09 -3.28 -2.75
CA LEU A 208 17.20 -2.82 -3.57
C LEU A 208 18.33 -2.36 -2.65
N THR A 209 19.53 -2.91 -2.80
CA THR A 209 20.71 -2.47 -2.05
C THR A 209 20.97 -0.97 -2.24
N THR A 210 21.41 -0.25 -1.20
CA THR A 210 21.72 1.19 -1.26
C THR A 210 23.14 1.47 -1.74
N ASP A 211 23.81 0.53 -2.42
CA ASP A 211 25.14 0.81 -2.97
C ASP A 211 25.02 1.91 -4.05
N ILE A 212 25.54 3.07 -3.70
CA ILE A 212 25.36 4.35 -4.39
C ILE A 212 26.03 4.32 -5.77
N GLN A 213 26.98 3.39 -5.96
CA GLN A 213 27.58 3.13 -7.28
C GLN A 213 26.52 2.70 -8.30
N TYR A 214 25.36 2.23 -7.85
CA TYR A 214 24.32 1.69 -8.69
C TYR A 214 23.14 2.63 -8.96
N LEU A 215 23.01 3.71 -8.18
CA LEU A 215 21.73 4.40 -7.98
C LEU A 215 21.92 5.90 -7.71
N ASN A 216 21.05 6.72 -8.30
CA ASN A 216 20.79 8.08 -7.83
C ASN A 216 19.50 8.11 -7.01
N ASP A 217 19.57 8.73 -5.83
CA ASP A 217 18.47 8.88 -4.90
C ASP A 217 17.67 10.16 -5.22
N TYR A 218 16.41 10.00 -5.63
CA TYR A 218 15.46 11.10 -5.88
C TYR A 218 14.26 11.01 -4.95
N THR A 219 14.43 10.42 -3.76
CA THR A 219 13.32 10.09 -2.86
C THR A 219 12.72 11.29 -2.13
N THR A 220 13.33 12.47 -2.29
CA THR A 220 12.83 13.77 -1.85
C THR A 220 12.14 14.56 -2.96
N GLU A 221 12.15 14.08 -4.21
CA GLU A 221 11.55 14.74 -5.36
C GLU A 221 10.26 14.01 -5.75
N ALA A 222 9.12 14.70 -5.64
CA ALA A 222 7.85 14.17 -6.11
C ALA A 222 7.89 14.02 -7.64
N ASP A 223 7.56 12.83 -8.16
CA ASP A 223 7.58 12.56 -9.60
C ASP A 223 6.43 13.35 -10.27
N SER A 224 6.74 14.53 -10.80
CA SER A 224 5.76 15.44 -11.40
C SER A 224 5.22 14.95 -12.75
N SER A 225 5.66 13.79 -13.23
CA SER A 225 5.35 13.28 -14.57
C SER A 225 4.04 12.48 -14.70
N GLU A 226 3.30 12.23 -13.61
CA GLU A 226 1.98 11.57 -13.72
C GLU A 226 0.81 12.52 -14.04
N ASN A 227 1.05 13.84 -14.08
CA ASN A 227 0.00 14.85 -14.36
C ASN A 227 -0.04 15.36 -15.81
N GLU A 228 0.74 14.79 -16.73
CA GLU A 228 0.62 15.06 -18.16
C GLU A 228 0.07 13.84 -18.90
N LYS A 229 -1.25 13.63 -18.83
CA LYS A 229 -1.99 12.86 -19.83
C LYS A 229 -3.44 13.33 -19.95
#